data_AF-I4BXI4-F1
#
_entry.id   AF-I4BXI4-F1
#
_cell.length_a   1.000
_cell.length_b   1.000
_cell.length_c   1.000
_cell.angle_alpha   90.00
_cell.angle_beta   90.00
_cell.angle_gamma   90.00
#
_symmetry.space_group_name_H-M   'P 1'
#
loop_
_entity.id
_entity.type
_entity.pdbx_description
1 polymer ?
#
loop_
_entity_poly.entity_id
_entity_poly.type
_entity_poly.pdbx_seq_one_letter_code
_entity_poly.pdbx_strand_id
1 'polypeptide(L)'
;MKAKYRVLVTGTRGKSSLVRLMTAGFRSAGMACFSRITGVIPTELSPHGVRRIIRSREGHIKELQWWLSTVPPVADAIVAENSAVSEEFQPLAARWLEPNLVIWTNLREDHFEAWGPTKAGARMALFSGIPRKVAVILGPNMDDDKRLLELLKKNQNAIYFTQGNFSNFEDANVALAIQAFKILGLNVTKERIYAYLDDDPGRFKVLKAGNGVLAFAFAANDLESTVDLFASLGWDEKETSILFNNRRDRPGRLRAFEPWLRSERWDGVFICGAHPLRLIRGASWIYFKNKEEIVSFVGKRGLVFGCGNIAGLPILELLSCEEVKGNCSRI
;
A
#
# COMPACT_ATOMS: atom_id res chain seq x y z
N MET A 1 23.28 -10.68 -8.98
CA MET A 1 22.89 -9.25 -8.78
C MET A 1 23.91 -8.60 -7.85
N LYS A 2 24.35 -7.35 -8.07
CA LYS A 2 25.55 -6.78 -7.40
C LYS A 2 25.29 -5.81 -6.24
N ALA A 3 24.03 -5.43 -5.98
CA ALA A 3 23.74 -4.47 -4.90
C ALA A 3 24.18 -4.99 -3.54
N LYS A 4 24.85 -4.14 -2.76
CA LYS A 4 25.34 -4.46 -1.41
C LYS A 4 24.17 -4.74 -0.46
N TYR A 5 23.12 -3.92 -0.53
CA TYR A 5 21.94 -4.04 0.32
C TYR A 5 20.79 -4.62 -0.50
N ARG A 6 20.24 -5.75 -0.06
CA ARG A 6 19.13 -6.43 -0.76
C ARG A 6 18.08 -6.77 0.28
N VAL A 7 17.04 -5.96 0.33
CA VAL A 7 16.00 -5.99 1.36
C VAL A 7 14.72 -6.54 0.76
N LEU A 8 14.22 -7.64 1.30
CA LEU A 8 12.90 -8.16 0.98
C LEU A 8 11.90 -7.71 2.04
N VAL A 9 10.79 -7.13 1.63
CA VAL A 9 9.70 -6.73 2.54
C VAL A 9 8.53 -7.69 2.37
N THR A 10 8.11 -8.32 3.46
CA THR A 10 6.97 -9.25 3.50
C THR A 10 6.03 -8.92 4.66
N GLY A 11 4.88 -9.57 4.70
CA GLY A 11 3.86 -9.41 5.72
C GLY A 11 2.47 -9.22 5.15
N THR A 12 1.49 -9.15 6.03
CA THR A 12 0.07 -9.03 5.66
C THR A 12 -0.23 -7.65 5.08
N ARG A 13 0.01 -6.59 5.88
CA ARG A 13 -0.26 -5.18 5.53
C ARG A 13 0.99 -4.30 5.69
N GLY A 14 0.98 -3.08 5.18
CA GLY A 14 2.05 -2.08 5.41
C GLY A 14 3.35 -2.27 4.62
N LYS A 15 3.43 -3.27 3.74
CA LYS A 15 4.64 -3.56 2.94
C LYS A 15 5.05 -2.39 2.06
N SER A 16 4.11 -1.85 1.27
CA SER A 16 4.38 -0.75 0.34
C SER A 16 4.88 0.52 1.05
N SER A 17 4.26 0.86 2.18
CA SER A 17 4.70 1.99 3.03
C SER A 17 6.11 1.77 3.56
N LEU A 18 6.43 0.57 4.03
CA LEU A 18 7.79 0.25 4.48
C LEU A 18 8.81 0.30 3.35
N VAL A 19 8.47 -0.16 2.14
CA VAL A 19 9.35 -0.02 0.96
C VAL A 19 9.67 1.46 0.69
N ARG A 20 8.68 2.36 0.79
CA ARG A 20 8.91 3.82 0.65
C ARG A 20 9.88 4.35 1.73
N LEU A 21 9.67 4.00 3.00
CA LEU A 21 10.53 4.40 4.11
C LEU A 21 11.97 3.90 3.93
N MET A 22 12.15 2.64 3.54
CA MET A 22 13.47 2.07 3.24
C MET A 22 14.14 2.79 2.06
N THR A 23 13.38 3.09 1.01
CA THR A 23 13.91 3.82 -0.16
C THR A 23 14.38 5.21 0.23
N ALA A 24 13.56 5.95 0.98
CA ALA A 24 13.86 7.28 1.46
C ALA A 24 15.09 7.28 2.37
N GLY A 25 15.21 6.31 3.29
CA GLY A 25 16.36 6.20 4.17
C GLY A 25 17.66 5.88 3.43
N PHE A 26 17.65 4.95 2.46
CA PHE A 26 18.84 4.70 1.62
C PHE A 26 19.24 5.95 0.81
N ARG A 27 18.27 6.63 0.20
CA ARG A 27 18.53 7.90 -0.52
C ARG A 27 19.08 8.98 0.40
N SER A 28 18.56 9.10 1.62
CA SER A 28 19.08 10.05 2.61
C SER A 28 20.55 9.78 2.97
N ALA A 29 20.99 8.53 2.84
CA ALA A 29 22.38 8.09 3.03
C ALA A 29 23.24 8.20 1.75
N GLY A 30 22.74 8.83 0.69
CA GLY A 30 23.44 9.06 -0.57
C GLY A 30 23.54 7.84 -1.49
N MET A 31 22.72 6.81 -1.26
CA MET A 31 22.80 5.54 -2.02
C MET A 31 21.86 5.50 -3.22
N ALA A 32 22.33 4.89 -4.31
CA ALA A 32 21.51 4.56 -5.47
C ALA A 32 20.57 3.38 -5.15
N CYS A 33 19.40 3.70 -4.60
CA CYS A 33 18.38 2.72 -4.22
C CYS A 33 17.32 2.52 -5.31
N PHE A 34 17.11 1.27 -5.70
CA PHE A 34 16.03 0.84 -6.59
C PHE A 34 15.03 0.00 -5.83
N SER A 35 13.77 0.43 -5.83
CA SER A 35 12.75 -0.22 -5.04
C SER A 35 11.50 -0.51 -5.85
N ARG A 36 10.81 -1.57 -5.46
CA ARG A 36 9.60 -2.03 -6.14
C ARG A 36 8.48 -2.29 -5.15
N ILE A 37 7.37 -1.62 -5.42
CA ILE A 37 6.08 -1.78 -4.75
C ILE A 37 5.15 -2.53 -5.70
N THR A 38 4.52 -3.58 -5.18
CA THR A 38 3.65 -4.46 -5.98
C THR A 38 2.17 -4.17 -5.84
N GLY A 39 1.79 -3.32 -4.87
CA GLY A 39 0.44 -3.04 -4.40
C GLY A 39 -0.55 -2.60 -5.49
N VAL A 40 -1.63 -1.90 -5.10
CA VAL A 40 -2.71 -1.57 -6.05
C VAL A 40 -2.22 -0.75 -7.25
N ILE A 41 -1.18 0.06 -7.04
CA ILE A 41 -0.44 0.77 -8.09
C ILE A 41 1.01 0.25 -8.08
N PRO A 42 1.35 -0.71 -8.95
CA PRO A 42 2.71 -1.20 -9.09
C PRO A 42 3.65 -0.05 -9.43
N THR A 43 4.69 0.13 -8.63
CA THR A 43 5.53 1.34 -8.68
C THR A 43 6.99 0.97 -8.47
N GLU A 44 7.86 1.51 -9.30
CA GLU A 44 9.29 1.60 -9.07
C GLU A 44 9.63 2.96 -8.46
N LEU A 45 10.46 2.93 -7.42
CA LEU A 45 11.11 4.11 -6.87
C LEU A 45 12.60 3.97 -7.18
N SER A 46 13.17 4.92 -7.92
CA SER A 46 14.58 4.89 -8.33
C SER A 46 15.23 6.25 -8.14
N PRO A 47 16.56 6.39 -8.28
CA PRO A 47 17.20 7.72 -8.30
C PRO A 47 16.70 8.62 -9.44
N HIS A 48 16.07 8.06 -10.47
CA HIS A 48 15.46 8.79 -11.58
C HIS A 48 14.03 9.28 -11.28
N GLY A 49 13.51 9.00 -10.08
CA GLY A 49 12.16 9.33 -9.65
C GLY A 49 11.23 8.13 -9.60
N VAL A 50 9.94 8.42 -9.59
CA VAL A 50 8.85 7.44 -9.44
C VAL A 50 8.34 7.03 -10.81
N ARG A 51 8.34 5.72 -11.11
CA ARG A 51 7.82 5.16 -12.36
C ARG A 51 6.73 4.14 -12.07
N ARG A 52 5.55 4.30 -12.69
CA ARG A 52 4.49 3.28 -12.61
C ARG A 52 4.84 2.09 -13.50
N ILE A 53 4.60 0.88 -13.00
CA ILE A 53 4.72 -0.34 -13.78
C ILE A 53 3.34 -0.63 -14.37
N ILE A 54 3.21 -0.42 -15.68
CA ILE A 54 1.95 -0.62 -16.40
C ILE A 54 1.76 -2.12 -16.67
N ARG A 55 0.60 -2.66 -16.28
CA ARG A 55 0.22 -4.04 -16.56
C ARG A 55 -0.85 -4.08 -17.65
N SER A 56 -0.69 -4.95 -18.63
CA SER A 56 -1.74 -5.29 -19.59
C SER A 56 -2.74 -6.32 -19.04
N ARG A 57 -2.40 -6.98 -17.93
CA ARG A 57 -3.18 -8.03 -17.24
C ARG A 57 -3.01 -7.93 -15.73
N GLU A 58 -3.58 -8.88 -14.98
CA GLU A 58 -3.33 -9.00 -13.53
C GLU A 58 -1.85 -9.20 -13.21
N GLY A 59 -1.48 -8.92 -11.95
CA GLY A 59 -0.10 -9.03 -11.50
C GLY A 59 0.43 -10.46 -11.66
N HIS A 60 1.60 -10.59 -12.27
CA HIS A 60 2.24 -11.88 -12.49
C HIS A 60 3.48 -12.04 -11.63
N ILE A 61 3.72 -13.24 -11.08
CA ILE A 61 4.85 -13.47 -10.16
C ILE A 61 6.20 -13.14 -10.80
N LYS A 62 6.39 -13.47 -12.09
CA LYS A 62 7.62 -13.15 -12.86
C LYS A 62 7.85 -11.66 -13.09
N GLU A 63 6.89 -10.78 -12.78
CA GLU A 63 7.07 -9.34 -12.92
C GLU A 63 8.23 -8.86 -12.02
N LEU A 64 8.42 -9.44 -10.83
CA LEU A 64 9.57 -9.12 -9.97
C LEU A 64 10.89 -9.54 -10.63
N GLN A 65 10.96 -10.76 -11.18
CA GLN A 65 12.13 -11.24 -11.91
C GLN A 65 12.48 -10.33 -13.10
N TRP A 66 11.48 -9.94 -13.88
CA TRP A 66 11.65 -8.99 -14.98
C TRP A 66 12.18 -7.65 -14.47
N TRP A 67 11.57 -7.08 -13.44
CA TRP A 67 12.02 -5.78 -12.91
C TRP A 67 13.46 -5.84 -12.40
N LEU A 68 13.84 -6.90 -11.69
CA LEU A 68 15.22 -7.10 -11.24
C LEU A 68 16.21 -7.14 -12.41
N SER A 69 15.81 -7.64 -13.59
CA SER A 69 16.63 -7.60 -14.81
C SER A 69 16.83 -6.19 -15.39
N THR A 70 15.96 -5.23 -15.01
CA THR A 70 16.07 -3.82 -15.42
C THR A 70 16.86 -2.95 -14.44
N VAL A 71 17.16 -3.46 -13.23
CA VAL A 71 17.91 -2.72 -12.22
C VAL A 71 19.38 -2.61 -12.66
N PRO A 72 19.95 -1.38 -12.74
CA PRO A 72 21.30 -1.20 -13.26
C PRO A 72 22.36 -1.73 -12.28
N PRO A 73 23.53 -2.18 -12.78
CA PRO A 73 24.61 -2.68 -11.94
C PRO A 73 25.16 -1.69 -10.90
N VAL A 74 24.90 -0.38 -11.08
CA VAL A 74 25.31 0.71 -10.18
C VAL A 74 24.46 0.78 -8.90
N ALA A 75 23.38 -0.01 -8.79
CA ALA A 75 22.52 0.00 -7.62
C ALA A 75 23.29 -0.41 -6.34
N ASP A 76 23.30 0.45 -5.33
CA ASP A 76 23.84 0.17 -3.99
C ASP A 76 22.87 -0.67 -3.16
N ALA A 77 21.58 -0.37 -3.32
CA ALA A 77 20.50 -0.95 -2.56
C ALA A 77 19.32 -1.35 -3.45
N ILE A 78 18.72 -2.50 -3.15
CA ILE A 78 17.49 -2.98 -3.78
C ILE A 78 16.48 -3.32 -2.69
N VAL A 79 15.27 -2.76 -2.78
CA VAL A 79 14.18 -3.05 -1.84
C VAL A 79 12.97 -3.57 -2.61
N ALA A 80 12.57 -4.82 -2.39
CA ALA A 80 11.42 -5.39 -3.09
C ALA A 80 10.32 -5.83 -2.13
N GLU A 81 9.08 -5.52 -2.48
CA GLU A 81 7.89 -6.09 -1.86
C GLU A 81 7.65 -7.52 -2.37
N ASN A 82 7.42 -8.47 -1.45
CA ASN A 82 6.90 -9.79 -1.79
C ASN A 82 5.37 -9.74 -1.91
N SER A 83 4.85 -10.13 -3.08
CA SER A 83 3.43 -10.05 -3.43
C SER A 83 2.75 -11.41 -3.57
N ALA A 84 3.46 -12.51 -3.38
CA ALA A 84 2.89 -13.84 -3.56
C ALA A 84 1.84 -14.12 -2.48
N VAL A 85 0.60 -14.38 -2.90
CA VAL A 85 -0.43 -14.90 -2.00
C VAL A 85 -0.25 -16.41 -1.82
N SER A 86 -0.05 -17.17 -2.91
CA SER A 86 0.19 -18.61 -2.80
C SER A 86 1.48 -18.93 -2.03
N GLU A 87 1.39 -19.81 -1.04
CA GLU A 87 2.54 -20.33 -0.28
C GLU A 87 3.62 -20.90 -1.21
N GLU A 88 3.23 -21.59 -2.30
CA GLU A 88 4.16 -22.14 -3.28
C GLU A 88 5.06 -21.08 -3.93
N PHE A 89 4.53 -19.87 -4.10
CA PHE A 89 5.22 -18.78 -4.80
C PHE A 89 5.94 -17.81 -3.88
N GLN A 90 5.66 -17.85 -2.58
CA GLN A 90 6.34 -17.02 -1.56
C GLN A 90 7.87 -17.09 -1.63
N PRO A 91 8.52 -18.26 -1.85
CA PRO A 91 9.98 -18.33 -1.94
C PRO A 91 10.57 -17.64 -3.16
N LEU A 92 9.81 -17.44 -4.24
CA LEU A 92 10.35 -16.98 -5.53
C LEU A 92 10.97 -15.59 -5.44
N ALA A 93 10.35 -14.68 -4.69
CA ALA A 93 10.88 -13.34 -4.51
C ALA A 93 12.29 -13.35 -3.94
N ALA A 94 12.54 -14.20 -2.94
CA ALA A 94 13.84 -14.33 -2.34
C ALA A 94 14.84 -15.11 -3.21
N ARG A 95 14.38 -16.08 -4.00
CA ARG A 95 15.23 -16.77 -5.01
C ARG A 95 15.74 -15.81 -6.08
N TRP A 96 14.94 -14.81 -6.47
CA TRP A 96 15.35 -13.83 -7.48
C TRP A 96 16.16 -12.67 -6.89
N LEU A 97 15.79 -12.17 -5.71
CA LEU A 97 16.47 -11.03 -5.07
C LEU A 97 17.73 -11.41 -4.31
N GLU A 98 17.79 -12.63 -3.75
CA GLU A 98 18.86 -13.09 -2.85
C GLU A 98 19.11 -12.13 -1.67
N PRO A 99 18.08 -11.83 -0.84
CA PRO A 99 18.16 -10.78 0.17
C PRO A 99 19.17 -11.10 1.27
N ASN A 100 19.81 -10.05 1.80
CA ASN A 100 20.60 -10.14 3.04
C ASN A 100 19.80 -9.71 4.27
N LEU A 101 18.65 -9.07 4.07
CA LEU A 101 17.71 -8.71 5.12
C LEU A 101 16.28 -8.96 4.64
N VAL A 102 15.48 -9.61 5.48
CA VAL A 102 14.02 -9.66 5.32
C VAL A 102 13.37 -8.84 6.42
N ILE A 103 12.43 -7.98 6.06
CA ILE A 103 11.60 -7.24 7.02
C ILE A 103 10.17 -7.77 6.92
N TRP A 104 9.67 -8.31 8.03
CA TRP A 104 8.31 -8.82 8.15
C TRP A 104 7.46 -7.80 8.91
N THR A 105 6.56 -7.10 8.21
CA THR A 105 5.83 -5.95 8.77
C THR A 105 4.85 -6.32 9.87
N ASN A 106 4.02 -7.34 9.65
CA ASN A 106 3.03 -7.86 10.58
C ASN A 106 2.55 -9.24 10.14
N LEU A 107 1.92 -9.95 11.08
CA LEU A 107 1.27 -11.23 10.86
C LEU A 107 -0.17 -11.17 11.37
N ARG A 108 -1.12 -11.17 10.43
CA ARG A 108 -2.56 -11.08 10.68
C ARG A 108 -3.31 -12.12 9.84
N GLU A 109 -4.54 -12.37 10.24
CA GLU A 109 -5.53 -13.10 9.45
C GLU A 109 -5.90 -12.28 8.21
N ASP A 110 -5.63 -12.84 7.03
CA ASP A 110 -5.91 -12.25 5.72
C ASP A 110 -5.87 -13.37 4.68
N HIS A 111 -6.33 -13.08 3.46
CA HIS A 111 -6.33 -14.04 2.34
C HIS A 111 -6.90 -15.42 2.72
N PHE A 112 -8.04 -15.43 3.40
CA PHE A 112 -8.65 -16.64 3.98
C PHE A 112 -8.80 -17.80 2.99
N GLU A 113 -9.06 -17.51 1.72
CA GLU A 113 -9.18 -18.52 0.65
C GLU A 113 -7.85 -19.24 0.37
N ALA A 114 -6.71 -18.57 0.57
CA ALA A 114 -5.38 -19.11 0.28
C ALA A 114 -4.67 -19.60 1.55
N TRP A 115 -4.86 -18.94 2.68
CA TRP A 115 -4.14 -19.21 3.93
C TRP A 115 -5.03 -19.87 4.98
N GLY A 116 -6.32 -20.04 4.72
CA GLY A 116 -7.28 -20.49 5.72
C GLY A 116 -7.64 -19.41 6.75
N PRO A 117 -8.56 -19.71 7.67
CA PRO A 117 -9.20 -18.72 8.54
C PRO A 117 -8.31 -18.22 9.69
N THR A 118 -7.10 -18.75 9.87
CA THR A 118 -6.32 -18.55 11.09
C THR A 118 -4.99 -17.86 10.83
N LYS A 119 -4.50 -17.14 11.84
CA LYS A 119 -3.12 -16.60 11.86
C LYS A 119 -2.06 -17.67 11.58
N ALA A 120 -2.35 -18.95 11.85
CA ALA A 120 -1.42 -20.05 11.63
C ALA A 120 -1.12 -20.32 10.16
N GLY A 121 -2.11 -20.23 9.28
CA GLY A 121 -1.86 -20.39 7.85
C GLY A 121 -1.12 -19.21 7.24
N ALA A 122 -1.47 -17.98 7.64
CA ALA A 122 -0.71 -16.78 7.26
C ALA A 122 0.76 -16.88 7.69
N ARG A 123 1.02 -17.43 8.89
CA ARG A 123 2.38 -17.67 9.40
C ARG A 123 3.16 -18.61 8.49
N MET A 124 2.59 -19.76 8.14
CA MET A 124 3.26 -20.77 7.32
C MET A 124 3.53 -20.24 5.91
N ALA A 125 2.53 -19.61 5.30
CA ALA A 125 2.65 -19.03 3.97
C ALA A 125 3.76 -17.98 3.91
N LEU A 126 3.75 -16.99 4.80
CA LEU A 126 4.77 -15.93 4.82
C LEU A 126 6.15 -16.46 5.23
N PHE A 127 6.22 -17.41 6.18
CA PHE A 127 7.47 -18.04 6.60
C PHE A 127 8.14 -18.81 5.46
N SER A 128 7.37 -19.46 4.58
CA SER A 128 7.93 -20.17 3.42
C SER A 128 8.73 -19.23 2.49
N GLY A 129 8.41 -17.94 2.48
CA GLY A 129 9.13 -16.91 1.73
C GLY A 129 10.43 -16.43 2.36
N ILE A 130 10.76 -16.87 3.58
CA ILE A 130 11.96 -16.46 4.31
C ILE A 130 13.11 -17.43 4.02
N PRO A 131 14.22 -16.99 3.39
CA PRO A 131 15.37 -17.86 3.16
C PRO A 131 16.06 -18.23 4.46
N ARG A 132 16.69 -19.41 4.47
CA ARG A 132 17.55 -19.84 5.59
C ARG A 132 18.74 -18.89 5.76
N LYS A 133 19.19 -18.72 7.00
CA LYS A 133 20.39 -17.94 7.37
C LYS A 133 20.36 -16.45 7.02
N VAL A 134 19.25 -15.92 6.49
CA VAL A 134 19.09 -14.49 6.22
C VAL A 134 18.59 -13.78 7.48
N ALA A 135 19.07 -12.57 7.75
CA ALA A 135 18.59 -11.78 8.89
C ALA A 135 17.11 -11.42 8.70
N VAL A 136 16.32 -11.49 9.78
CA VAL A 136 14.89 -11.19 9.76
C VAL A 136 14.56 -10.19 10.85
N ILE A 137 13.88 -9.11 10.49
CA ILE A 137 13.28 -8.17 11.44
C ILE A 137 11.79 -8.45 11.50
N LEU A 138 11.30 -8.68 12.72
CA LEU A 138 9.90 -8.90 13.01
C LEU A 138 9.28 -7.60 13.53
N GLY A 139 8.17 -7.21 12.90
CA GLY A 139 7.30 -6.14 13.39
C GLY A 139 6.57 -6.48 14.69
N PRO A 140 5.76 -5.53 15.19
CA PRO A 140 5.22 -5.58 16.55
C PRO A 140 4.36 -6.82 16.83
N ASN A 141 4.41 -7.31 18.08
CA ASN A 141 3.63 -8.42 18.60
C ASN A 141 3.90 -9.79 17.92
N MET A 142 5.01 -9.94 17.19
CA MET A 142 5.44 -11.22 16.61
C MET A 142 6.51 -11.93 17.44
N ASP A 143 7.07 -11.26 18.43
CA ASP A 143 7.92 -11.81 19.49
C ASP A 143 7.18 -12.80 20.40
N ASP A 144 5.87 -12.65 20.56
CA ASP A 144 5.04 -13.60 21.32
C ASP A 144 4.71 -14.89 20.53
N ASP A 145 4.99 -14.93 19.23
CA ASP A 145 4.67 -16.08 18.38
C ASP A 145 5.77 -17.16 18.48
N LYS A 146 5.70 -17.97 19.54
CA LYS A 146 6.67 -19.04 19.84
C LYS A 146 6.92 -19.96 18.64
N ARG A 147 5.88 -20.30 17.88
CA ARG A 147 5.99 -21.20 16.73
C ARG A 147 6.78 -20.56 15.59
N LEU A 148 6.53 -19.28 15.31
CA LEU A 148 7.32 -18.53 14.33
C LEU A 148 8.81 -18.47 14.74
N LEU A 149 9.08 -18.20 16.01
CA LEU A 149 10.46 -18.14 16.51
C LEU A 149 11.18 -19.48 16.43
N GLU A 150 10.52 -20.60 16.74
CA GLU A 150 11.07 -21.95 16.56
C GLU A 150 11.44 -22.23 15.10
N LEU A 151 10.55 -21.86 14.18
CA LEU A 151 10.75 -22.05 12.74
C LEU A 151 11.96 -21.24 12.21
N LEU A 152 12.06 -19.96 12.60
CA LEU A 152 13.19 -19.10 12.24
C LEU A 152 14.51 -19.58 12.85
N LYS A 153 14.50 -20.03 14.11
CA LYS A 153 15.68 -20.64 14.75
C LYS A 153 16.13 -21.91 14.03
N LYS A 154 15.20 -22.79 13.65
CA LYS A 154 15.49 -24.00 12.87
C LYS A 154 16.11 -23.69 11.52
N ASN A 155 15.70 -22.59 10.88
CA ASN A 155 16.29 -22.07 9.65
C ASN A 155 17.58 -21.26 9.85
N GLN A 156 18.08 -21.18 11.08
CA GLN A 156 19.30 -20.43 11.47
C GLN A 156 19.23 -18.95 11.10
N ASN A 157 18.04 -18.36 11.10
CA ASN A 157 17.88 -16.93 10.87
C ASN A 157 18.33 -16.14 12.10
N ALA A 158 19.08 -15.05 11.89
CA ALA A 158 19.26 -14.03 12.91
C ALA A 158 17.94 -13.24 13.05
N ILE A 159 17.37 -13.22 14.26
CA ILE A 159 16.05 -12.64 14.51
C ILE A 159 16.23 -11.32 15.27
N TYR A 160 15.61 -10.27 14.76
CA TYR A 160 15.59 -8.95 15.36
C TYR A 160 14.15 -8.48 15.54
N PHE A 161 13.95 -7.61 16.52
CA PHE A 161 12.65 -7.06 16.86
C PHE A 161 12.71 -5.54 16.87
N THR A 162 11.57 -4.90 16.61
CA THR A 162 11.40 -3.48 16.92
C THR A 162 11.21 -3.28 18.41
N GLN A 163 11.78 -2.22 18.96
CA GLN A 163 11.55 -1.82 20.35
C GLN A 163 10.40 -0.81 20.40
N GLY A 164 9.47 -0.97 21.34
CA GLY A 164 8.40 -0.01 21.62
C GLY A 164 6.98 -0.54 21.38
N ASN A 165 6.01 0.13 22.01
CA ASN A 165 4.58 -0.09 21.79
C ASN A 165 4.06 0.94 20.79
N PHE A 166 3.53 0.48 19.66
CA PHE A 166 3.05 1.35 18.59
C PHE A 166 1.53 1.38 18.56
N SER A 167 0.96 2.58 18.61
CA SER A 167 -0.49 2.81 18.55
C SER A 167 -1.04 2.77 17.11
N ASN A 168 -0.18 2.95 16.10
CA ASN A 168 -0.56 2.93 14.69
C ASN A 168 0.51 2.23 13.82
N PHE A 169 0.13 1.86 12.58
CA PHE A 169 1.02 1.18 11.64
C PHE A 169 2.15 2.04 11.09
N GLU A 170 1.96 3.36 11.04
CA GLU A 170 2.96 4.26 10.50
C GLU A 170 4.18 4.29 11.40
N ASP A 171 3.98 4.53 12.70
CA ASP A 171 5.06 4.52 13.69
C ASP A 171 5.76 3.16 13.78
N ALA A 172 4.99 2.07 13.69
CA ALA A 172 5.56 0.72 13.62
C ALA A 172 6.46 0.52 12.39
N ASN A 173 6.03 0.99 11.21
CA ASN A 173 6.83 0.88 9.99
C ASN A 173 8.08 1.76 10.03
N VAL A 174 8.00 2.96 10.63
CA VAL A 174 9.15 3.83 10.83
C VAL A 174 10.18 3.17 11.76
N ALA A 175 9.73 2.57 12.86
CA ALA A 175 10.62 1.85 13.76
C ALA A 175 11.26 0.63 13.09
N LEU A 176 10.52 -0.11 12.27
CA LEU A 176 11.05 -1.19 11.43
C LEU A 176 12.16 -0.69 10.49
N ALA A 177 11.93 0.43 9.81
CA ALA A 177 12.91 1.01 8.90
C ALA A 177 14.19 1.44 9.63
N ILE A 178 14.08 2.13 10.76
CA ILE A 178 15.23 2.56 11.58
C ILE A 178 16.02 1.36 12.09
N GLN A 179 15.33 0.33 12.60
CA GLN A 179 15.97 -0.91 13.05
C GLN A 179 16.69 -1.62 11.89
N ALA A 180 16.10 -1.61 10.69
CA ALA A 180 16.74 -2.15 9.50
C ALA A 180 18.03 -1.41 9.16
N PHE A 181 18.03 -0.09 9.14
CA PHE A 181 19.24 0.69 8.89
C PHE A 181 20.33 0.42 9.93
N LYS A 182 19.97 0.32 11.22
CA LYS A 182 20.91 -0.04 12.29
C LYS A 182 21.58 -1.40 12.03
N ILE A 183 20.80 -2.42 11.66
CA ILE A 183 21.33 -3.76 11.35
C ILE A 183 22.22 -3.75 10.10
N LEU A 184 21.89 -2.90 9.12
CA LEU A 184 22.69 -2.71 7.90
C LEU A 184 23.94 -1.84 8.13
N GLY A 185 24.18 -1.37 9.36
CA GLY A 185 25.32 -0.52 9.72
C GLY A 185 25.20 0.92 9.26
N LEU A 186 23.97 1.42 9.06
CA LEU A 186 23.67 2.76 8.58
C LEU A 186 23.00 3.60 9.68
N ASN A 187 23.48 4.84 9.85
CA ASN A 187 22.91 5.80 10.81
C ASN A 187 21.89 6.72 10.12
N VAL A 188 20.70 6.18 9.88
CA VAL A 188 19.57 6.90 9.26
C VAL A 188 18.50 7.16 10.33
N THR A 189 18.16 8.43 10.54
CA THR A 189 17.18 8.86 11.55
C THR A 189 15.78 9.02 10.94
N LYS A 190 14.75 9.12 11.81
CA LYS A 190 13.36 9.38 11.39
C LYS A 190 13.28 10.64 10.53
N GLU A 191 13.92 11.72 10.96
CA GLU A 191 13.89 13.03 10.29
C GLU A 191 14.49 12.95 8.88
N ARG A 192 15.60 12.21 8.72
CA ARG A 192 16.23 11.98 7.42
C ARG A 192 15.34 11.17 6.49
N ILE A 193 14.63 10.16 7.00
CA ILE A 193 13.67 9.38 6.20
C ILE A 193 12.55 10.30 5.69
N TYR A 194 11.92 11.09 6.57
CA TYR A 194 10.82 11.97 6.17
C TYR A 194 11.26 13.07 5.19
N ALA A 195 12.49 13.58 5.30
CA ALA A 195 13.03 14.56 4.37
C ALA A 195 13.19 14.05 2.92
N TYR A 196 13.28 12.72 2.75
CA TYR A 196 13.45 12.05 1.45
C TYR A 196 12.26 11.17 1.07
N LEU A 197 11.16 11.22 1.84
CA LEU A 197 10.00 10.38 1.63
C LEU A 197 9.19 10.91 0.45
N ASP A 198 9.17 10.12 -0.64
CA ASP A 198 8.27 10.38 -1.76
C ASP A 198 6.81 10.27 -1.32
N ASP A 199 5.97 11.14 -1.86
CA ASP A 199 4.54 11.11 -1.65
C ASP A 199 3.93 9.76 -2.08
N ASP A 200 3.00 9.24 -1.29
CA ASP A 200 2.31 7.99 -1.59
C ASP A 200 1.03 8.28 -2.37
N PRO A 201 0.90 7.88 -3.65
CA PRO A 201 -0.32 8.05 -4.42
C PRO A 201 -1.52 7.32 -3.79
N GLY A 202 -1.29 6.32 -2.94
CA GLY A 202 -2.33 5.64 -2.18
C GLY A 202 -2.68 6.30 -0.84
N ARG A 203 -2.04 7.42 -0.48
CA ARG A 203 -2.38 8.15 0.74
C ARG A 203 -3.73 8.83 0.60
N PHE A 204 -4.47 8.88 1.70
CA PHE A 204 -5.64 9.74 1.81
C PHE A 204 -5.23 11.21 1.66
N LYS A 205 -5.89 11.92 0.75
CA LYS A 205 -5.64 13.35 0.47
C LYS A 205 -6.95 14.09 0.31
N VAL A 206 -6.94 15.39 0.61
CA VAL A 206 -8.03 16.29 0.26
C VAL A 206 -7.53 17.20 -0.86
N LEU A 207 -8.15 17.08 -2.03
CA LEU A 207 -7.69 17.70 -3.26
C LEU A 207 -8.67 18.77 -3.71
N LYS A 208 -8.17 19.95 -4.07
CA LYS A 208 -8.97 20.96 -4.75
C LYS A 208 -9.15 20.57 -6.21
N ALA A 209 -10.39 20.37 -6.64
CA ALA A 209 -10.73 19.94 -8.00
C ALA A 209 -11.78 20.88 -8.59
N GLY A 210 -11.31 21.84 -9.38
CA GLY A 210 -12.15 22.91 -9.93
C GLY A 210 -12.61 23.83 -8.80
N ASN A 211 -13.91 24.07 -8.73
CA ASN A 211 -14.54 24.86 -7.66
C ASN A 211 -14.96 24.02 -6.45
N GLY A 212 -14.70 22.71 -6.46
CA GLY A 212 -15.06 21.78 -5.40
C GLY A 212 -13.84 21.11 -4.77
N VAL A 213 -14.11 20.19 -3.85
CA VAL A 213 -13.11 19.46 -3.07
C VAL A 213 -13.39 17.96 -3.12
N LEU A 214 -12.33 17.19 -3.36
CA LEU A 214 -12.34 15.74 -3.40
C LEU A 214 -11.53 15.18 -2.24
N ALA A 215 -12.18 14.44 -1.34
CA ALA A 215 -11.50 13.54 -0.42
C ALA A 215 -11.11 12.25 -1.18
N PHE A 216 -9.83 12.12 -1.49
CA PHE A 216 -9.24 11.02 -2.24
C PHE A 216 -8.95 9.82 -1.32
N ALA A 217 -9.98 9.03 -0.99
CA ALA A 217 -9.91 7.83 -0.14
C ALA A 217 -9.94 6.51 -0.94
N PHE A 218 -9.59 6.54 -2.23
CA PHE A 218 -9.70 5.39 -3.14
C PHE A 218 -8.82 4.18 -2.78
N ALA A 219 -7.80 4.38 -1.96
CA ALA A 219 -6.89 3.33 -1.50
C ALA A 219 -7.36 2.61 -0.23
N ALA A 220 -8.43 3.08 0.42
CA ALA A 220 -9.00 2.40 1.59
C ALA A 220 -9.41 0.96 1.23
N ASN A 221 -9.00 0.00 2.07
CA ASN A 221 -9.10 -1.42 1.74
C ASN A 221 -10.44 -2.05 2.10
N ASP A 222 -11.13 -1.50 3.09
CA ASP A 222 -12.37 -2.02 3.67
C ASP A 222 -13.31 -0.88 4.07
N LEU A 223 -14.56 -1.24 4.39
CA LEU A 223 -15.60 -0.26 4.72
C LEU A 223 -15.27 0.49 6.01
N GLU A 224 -14.80 -0.21 7.05
CA GLU A 224 -14.44 0.37 8.34
C GLU A 224 -13.41 1.49 8.18
N SER A 225 -12.28 1.20 7.55
CA SER A 225 -11.25 2.21 7.26
C SER A 225 -11.79 3.37 6.42
N THR A 226 -12.76 3.12 5.54
CA THR A 226 -13.35 4.17 4.69
C THR A 226 -14.25 5.09 5.50
N VAL A 227 -15.06 4.53 6.40
CA VAL A 227 -15.94 5.29 7.31
C VAL A 227 -15.11 6.14 8.26
N ASP A 228 -14.03 5.60 8.82
CA ASP A 228 -13.12 6.34 9.70
C ASP A 228 -12.46 7.53 8.98
N LEU A 229 -12.04 7.34 7.72
CA LEU A 229 -11.50 8.41 6.89
C LEU A 229 -12.54 9.51 6.63
N PHE A 230 -13.78 9.14 6.33
CA PHE A 230 -14.85 10.12 6.16
C PHE A 230 -15.13 10.88 7.46
N ALA A 231 -15.24 10.19 8.59
CA ALA A 231 -15.46 10.81 9.90
C ALA A 231 -14.33 11.79 10.27
N SER A 232 -13.08 11.48 9.90
CA SER A 232 -11.93 12.35 10.15
C SER A 232 -11.98 13.70 9.42
N LEU A 233 -12.79 13.82 8.35
CA LEU A 233 -12.97 15.08 7.61
C LEU A 233 -13.86 16.07 8.36
N GLY A 234 -14.82 15.57 9.14
CA GLY A 234 -15.87 16.39 9.76
C GLY A 234 -16.86 16.99 8.74
N TRP A 235 -16.94 16.45 7.52
CA TRP A 235 -17.91 16.89 6.50
C TRP A 235 -19.32 16.38 6.82
N ASP A 236 -20.36 17.15 6.45
CA ASP A 236 -21.74 16.70 6.55
C ASP A 236 -22.04 15.69 5.43
N GLU A 237 -22.62 14.54 5.79
CA GLU A 237 -23.08 13.52 4.85
C GLU A 237 -24.07 14.13 3.83
N LYS A 238 -24.96 15.02 4.27
CA LYS A 238 -26.03 15.64 3.45
C LYS A 238 -25.54 16.59 2.38
N GLU A 239 -24.34 17.12 2.56
CA GLU A 239 -23.70 18.03 1.61
C GLU A 239 -22.63 17.31 0.76
N THR A 240 -22.36 16.03 1.06
CA THR A 240 -21.30 15.26 0.42
C THR A 240 -21.85 14.25 -0.59
N SER A 241 -21.33 14.30 -1.81
CA SER A 241 -21.55 13.26 -2.82
C SER A 241 -20.50 12.14 -2.71
N ILE A 242 -20.89 10.88 -2.84
CA ILE A 242 -19.96 9.74 -2.92
C ILE A 242 -19.59 9.46 -4.38
N LEU A 243 -18.29 9.29 -4.64
CA LEU A 243 -17.77 8.74 -5.89
C LEU A 243 -17.09 7.40 -5.65
N PHE A 244 -17.79 6.30 -5.92
CA PHE A 244 -17.30 4.94 -5.75
C PHE A 244 -16.67 4.41 -7.06
N ASN A 245 -15.36 4.16 -7.06
CA ASN A 245 -14.69 3.54 -8.20
C ASN A 245 -14.81 2.01 -8.17
N ASN A 246 -15.57 1.45 -9.09
CA ASN A 246 -15.85 0.02 -9.15
C ASN A 246 -14.83 -0.75 -10.00
N ARG A 247 -14.63 -2.02 -9.60
CA ARG A 247 -13.76 -2.98 -10.29
C ARG A 247 -14.54 -4.23 -10.69
N ARG A 248 -14.33 -4.66 -11.94
CA ARG A 248 -15.00 -5.85 -12.50
C ARG A 248 -14.58 -7.14 -11.80
N ASP A 249 -13.31 -7.24 -11.42
CA ASP A 249 -12.69 -8.43 -10.83
C ASP A 249 -12.98 -8.61 -9.33
N ARG A 250 -13.62 -7.62 -8.68
CA ARG A 250 -13.94 -7.66 -7.23
C ARG A 250 -15.39 -7.26 -6.92
N PRO A 251 -16.39 -7.97 -7.48
CA PRO A 251 -17.80 -7.61 -7.29
C PRO A 251 -18.25 -7.65 -5.82
N GLY A 252 -17.56 -8.43 -4.97
CA GLY A 252 -17.83 -8.48 -3.53
C GLY A 252 -17.60 -7.15 -2.80
N ARG A 253 -16.69 -6.29 -3.29
CA ARG A 253 -16.39 -5.01 -2.63
C ARG A 253 -17.55 -4.02 -2.73
N LEU A 254 -18.16 -3.87 -3.91
CA LEU A 254 -19.34 -3.00 -4.06
C LEU A 254 -20.49 -3.46 -3.15
N ARG A 255 -20.71 -4.79 -3.04
CA ARG A 255 -21.71 -5.36 -2.11
C ARG A 255 -21.42 -5.05 -0.65
N ALA A 256 -20.16 -5.13 -0.23
CA ALA A 256 -19.79 -4.81 1.15
C ALA A 256 -20.06 -3.34 1.51
N PHE A 257 -19.94 -2.43 0.53
CA PHE A 257 -20.20 -1.00 0.71
C PHE A 257 -21.67 -0.62 0.55
N GLU A 258 -22.48 -1.49 -0.07
CA GLU A 258 -23.88 -1.19 -0.41
C GLU A 258 -24.72 -0.67 0.77
N PRO A 259 -24.66 -1.22 2.00
CA PRO A 259 -25.42 -0.68 3.12
C PRO A 259 -25.08 0.77 3.47
N TRP A 260 -23.79 1.11 3.39
CA TRP A 260 -23.31 2.47 3.69
C TRP A 260 -23.61 3.44 2.55
N LEU A 261 -23.48 3.00 1.30
CA LEU A 261 -23.83 3.79 0.12
C LEU A 261 -25.33 4.05 0.01
N ARG A 262 -26.17 3.15 0.53
CA ARG A 262 -27.64 3.32 0.54
C ARG A 262 -28.17 4.20 1.66
N SER A 263 -27.31 4.73 2.53
CA SER A 263 -27.81 5.69 3.51
C SER A 263 -28.42 6.87 2.75
N GLU A 264 -29.67 7.23 3.05
CA GLU A 264 -30.38 8.37 2.42
C GLU A 264 -29.82 9.72 2.89
N ARG A 265 -28.55 9.73 3.30
CA ARG A 265 -27.88 10.86 3.92
C ARG A 265 -26.95 11.56 2.96
N TRP A 266 -26.51 10.92 1.87
CA TRP A 266 -25.62 11.53 0.88
C TRP A 266 -26.36 12.49 -0.05
N ASP A 267 -25.72 13.59 -0.48
CA ASP A 267 -26.23 14.45 -1.56
C ASP A 267 -26.43 13.65 -2.86
N GLY A 268 -25.53 12.69 -3.11
CA GLY A 268 -25.66 11.77 -4.23
C GLY A 268 -24.63 10.65 -4.20
N VAL A 269 -24.97 9.53 -4.83
CA VAL A 269 -24.10 8.36 -4.90
C VAL A 269 -23.81 8.03 -6.36
N PHE A 270 -22.53 8.08 -6.72
CA PHE A 270 -22.06 7.90 -8.08
C PHE A 270 -21.08 6.74 -8.15
N ILE A 271 -21.28 5.86 -9.12
CA ILE A 271 -20.39 4.72 -9.37
C ILE A 271 -19.67 4.97 -10.69
N CYS A 272 -18.35 4.89 -10.68
CA CYS A 272 -17.53 4.98 -11.89
C CYS A 272 -16.67 3.72 -12.09
N GLY A 273 -15.79 3.73 -13.10
CA GLY A 273 -14.97 2.58 -13.43
C GLY A 273 -15.77 1.50 -14.15
N ALA A 274 -15.50 0.23 -13.82
CA ALA A 274 -16.19 -0.89 -14.48
C ALA A 274 -17.69 -0.85 -14.18
N HIS A 275 -18.54 -0.94 -15.21
CA HIS A 275 -19.99 -0.97 -15.03
C HIS A 275 -20.38 -2.17 -14.16
N PRO A 276 -21.09 -1.96 -13.03
CA PRO A 276 -21.50 -3.06 -12.16
C PRO A 276 -22.56 -3.93 -12.86
N LEU A 277 -22.58 -5.23 -12.55
CA LEU A 277 -23.63 -6.14 -13.05
C LEU A 277 -25.02 -5.74 -12.54
N ARG A 278 -25.08 -5.18 -11.33
CA ARG A 278 -26.29 -4.63 -10.72
C ARG A 278 -25.95 -3.28 -10.09
N LEU A 279 -26.64 -2.24 -10.52
CA LEU A 279 -26.49 -0.92 -9.94
C LEU A 279 -27.21 -0.86 -8.58
N ILE A 280 -26.61 -0.17 -7.61
CA ILE A 280 -27.23 0.07 -6.31
C ILE A 280 -28.43 1.00 -6.52
N ARG A 281 -29.56 0.70 -5.87
CA ARG A 281 -30.76 1.56 -5.95
C ARG A 281 -30.41 2.96 -5.42
N GLY A 282 -30.73 4.00 -6.18
CA GLY A 282 -30.41 5.39 -5.85
C GLY A 282 -29.03 5.86 -6.29
N ALA A 283 -28.16 4.94 -6.74
CA ALA A 283 -26.87 5.31 -7.32
C ALA A 283 -26.97 5.55 -8.83
N SER A 284 -26.14 6.45 -9.35
CA SER A 284 -25.97 6.68 -10.79
C SER A 284 -24.62 6.17 -11.28
N TRP A 285 -24.58 5.49 -12.43
CA TRP A 285 -23.29 5.14 -13.05
C TRP A 285 -22.82 6.26 -13.98
N ILE A 286 -21.54 6.63 -13.87
CA ILE A 286 -20.92 7.68 -14.68
C ILE A 286 -19.61 7.16 -15.28
N TYR A 287 -19.41 7.43 -16.57
CA TYR A 287 -18.15 7.22 -17.26
C TYR A 287 -17.37 8.53 -17.35
N PHE A 288 -16.08 8.47 -17.04
CA PHE A 288 -15.15 9.60 -17.18
C PHE A 288 -14.08 9.24 -18.20
N LYS A 289 -13.91 10.08 -19.22
CA LYS A 289 -12.89 9.91 -20.27
C LYS A 289 -11.49 10.33 -19.80
N ASN A 290 -11.42 11.39 -19.00
CA ASN A 290 -10.18 12.03 -18.57
C ASN A 290 -10.34 12.68 -17.19
N LYS A 291 -9.23 13.19 -16.65
CA LYS A 291 -9.18 13.90 -15.37
C LYS A 291 -10.11 15.10 -15.35
N GLU A 292 -10.19 15.86 -16.45
CA GLU A 292 -10.93 17.13 -16.53
C GLU A 292 -12.42 16.93 -16.32
N GLU A 293 -13.00 15.83 -16.83
CA GLU A 293 -14.40 15.49 -16.58
C GLU A 293 -14.67 15.18 -15.10
N ILE A 294 -13.74 14.51 -14.41
CA ILE A 294 -13.86 14.26 -12.96
C ILE A 294 -13.76 15.59 -12.20
N VAL A 295 -12.82 16.46 -12.58
CA VAL A 295 -12.65 17.79 -11.98
C VAL A 295 -13.92 18.63 -12.15
N SER A 296 -14.54 18.61 -13.33
CA SER A 296 -15.82 19.29 -13.59
C SER A 296 -16.95 18.70 -12.75
N PHE A 297 -17.00 17.36 -12.62
CA PHE A 297 -17.98 16.69 -11.76
C PHE A 297 -17.84 17.12 -10.30
N VAL A 298 -16.62 17.10 -9.74
CA VAL A 298 -16.37 17.55 -8.37
C VAL A 298 -16.75 19.03 -8.20
N GLY A 299 -16.37 19.88 -9.16
CA GLY A 299 -16.73 21.30 -9.14
C GLY A 299 -18.24 21.58 -9.14
N LYS A 300 -19.06 20.71 -9.75
CA LYS A 300 -20.53 20.82 -9.73
C LYS A 300 -21.15 20.33 -8.43
N ARG A 301 -20.48 19.41 -7.73
CA ARG A 301 -20.99 18.78 -6.49
C ARG A 301 -20.56 19.50 -5.23
N GLY A 302 -19.51 20.32 -5.28
CA GLY A 302 -18.96 20.96 -4.09
C GLY A 302 -18.08 19.99 -3.31
N LEU A 303 -18.67 19.12 -2.48
CA LEU A 303 -17.94 18.12 -1.69
C LEU A 303 -18.12 16.72 -2.27
N VAL A 304 -17.01 16.06 -2.57
CA VAL A 304 -17.01 14.67 -3.07
C VAL A 304 -16.09 13.81 -2.23
N PHE A 305 -16.60 12.68 -1.74
CA PHE A 305 -15.81 11.65 -1.09
C PHE A 305 -15.58 10.47 -2.04
N GLY A 306 -14.33 10.29 -2.47
CA GLY A 306 -13.92 9.28 -3.43
C GLY A 306 -13.42 8.00 -2.77
N CYS A 307 -14.05 6.86 -3.03
CA CYS A 307 -13.72 5.60 -2.36
C CYS A 307 -13.85 4.36 -3.28
N GLY A 308 -13.59 3.18 -2.72
CA GLY A 308 -13.74 1.89 -3.41
C GLY A 308 -12.42 1.34 -3.94
N ASN A 309 -11.88 1.92 -5.00
CA ASN A 309 -10.62 1.44 -5.58
C ASN A 309 -9.80 2.56 -6.24
N ILE A 310 -8.49 2.47 -6.12
CA ILE A 310 -7.56 3.45 -6.69
C ILE A 310 -7.02 3.07 -8.07
N ALA A 311 -7.11 1.78 -8.45
CA ALA A 311 -6.67 1.33 -9.77
C ALA A 311 -7.58 1.87 -10.89
N GLY A 312 -6.97 2.28 -12.00
CA GLY A 312 -7.65 2.77 -13.21
C GLY A 312 -7.42 4.27 -13.44
N LEU A 313 -7.17 4.64 -14.69
CA LEU A 313 -7.27 6.04 -15.15
C LEU A 313 -8.75 6.38 -15.35
N PRO A 314 -9.19 7.63 -15.09
CA PRO A 314 -8.40 8.85 -14.83
C PRO A 314 -8.19 9.20 -13.34
N ILE A 315 -8.66 8.37 -12.39
CA ILE A 315 -8.63 8.71 -10.95
C ILE A 315 -7.21 9.03 -10.46
N LEU A 316 -6.22 8.27 -10.90
CA LEU A 316 -4.82 8.49 -10.53
C LEU A 316 -4.23 9.81 -11.04
N GLU A 317 -4.84 10.44 -12.04
CA GLU A 317 -4.40 11.73 -12.58
C GLU A 317 -4.83 12.88 -11.67
N LEU A 318 -5.85 12.67 -10.82
CA LEU A 318 -6.31 13.65 -9.83
C LEU A 318 -5.24 13.99 -8.81
N LEU A 319 -4.26 13.12 -8.59
CA LEU A 319 -3.12 13.37 -7.69
C LEU A 319 -2.22 14.53 -8.14
N SER A 320 -2.40 15.04 -9.37
CA SER A 320 -1.76 16.28 -9.83
C SER A 320 -2.53 17.55 -9.44
N CYS A 321 -3.70 17.42 -8.83
CA CYS A 321 -4.44 18.54 -8.25
C CYS A 321 -3.78 19.02 -6.95
N GLU A 322 -4.04 20.29 -6.60
CA GLU A 322 -3.52 20.88 -5.37
C GLU A 322 -4.13 20.22 -4.13
N GLU A 323 -3.28 19.81 -3.19
CA GLU A 323 -3.70 19.26 -1.90
C GLU A 323 -4.01 20.39 -0.92
N VAL A 324 -5.19 20.33 -0.28
CA VAL A 324 -5.61 21.29 0.72
C VAL A 324 -4.85 21.03 2.02
N LYS A 325 -4.00 21.97 2.42
CA LYS A 325 -3.23 21.90 3.68
C LYS A 325 -4.00 22.61 4.80
N GLY A 326 -4.49 21.87 5.81
CA GLY A 326 -5.19 22.44 6.96
C GLY A 326 -6.24 21.51 7.58
N ASN A 327 -6.98 22.00 8.58
CA ASN A 327 -8.06 21.25 9.23
C ASN A 327 -9.26 21.14 8.26
N CYS A 328 -9.60 19.92 7.86
CA CYS A 328 -10.59 19.64 6.80
C CYS A 328 -12.04 19.98 7.20
N SER A 329 -12.30 20.22 8.50
CA SER A 329 -13.60 20.56 9.08
C SER A 329 -14.07 22.00 8.83
N ARG A 330 -13.26 22.82 8.15
CA ARG A 330 -13.58 24.22 7.81
C ARG A 330 -13.69 24.48 6.30
N ILE A 331 -13.73 23.42 5.50
CA ILE A 331 -13.85 23.44 4.03
C ILE A 331 -15.32 23.36 3.67
#